data_AF-A0A9D5SS22-F1
#
_entry.id   AF-A0A9D5SS22-F1
#
_cell.length_a   1.000
_cell.length_b   1.000
_cell.length_c   1.000
_cell.angle_alpha   90.00
_cell.angle_beta   90.00
_cell.angle_gamma   90.00
#
_symmetry.space_group_name_H-M   'P 1'
#
loop_
_entity.id
_entity.type
_entity.pdbx_description
1 polymer ?
#
loop_
_entity_poly.entity_id
_entity_poly.type
_entity_poly.pdbx_seq_one_letter_code
_entity_poly.pdbx_strand_id
1 'polypeptide(L)'
;MTKSQVRPITFFTVFLGLAFFCNPTFAAIDVLPDFIGCLLICLGLSRVSRIHAGLREVKKSFYKVAIVDICKNIALVMVLGMGSAADKPTVLLILTFAATVLGLIFLIPAVRLLFDQLLSLSIAYDCKELYQSELGGLGRTERTRKCLVVFLFVRDILCLLPEFAALATSTNNFNRNFWNRIYDYITLLRSTAFLLVGVAGVVCFFFLFVYWLHFRYEREMQRDLAERYCAYRAAHPGFAVEQRHAAAFCFLAAGAALLVDFYLDYRNIFPDALAGVLLLIGLLIPAASRRLRIGGAVLAGLYTAISAVSSHFAYAFNSRYIADAIYRSEEAGRAYLLMWVTALAELLIFIALLAVLLMLLRDVIFEHAGYRAHHAESDLEEDEEPITRKKPMWMRRKDDTPMPDHIAPDELHQARFANRSLRLMRGEFDRKLIRLFIFGFISALLSFLFDYIKTMPGKGIYHLLEFTWVFDFCAAVIFAVMFIVLLVEIFREIRNKFRFDE
;
A
#
# COMPACT_ATOMS: atom_id res chain seq x y z
N MET A 1 7.31 -31.18 -19.08
CA MET A 1 6.94 -30.00 -19.89
C MET A 1 8.02 -29.80 -20.94
N THR A 2 7.67 -29.88 -22.22
CA THR A 2 8.60 -29.63 -23.33
C THR A 2 8.96 -28.15 -23.39
N LYS A 3 10.20 -27.81 -23.77
CA LYS A 3 10.78 -26.44 -23.81
C LYS A 3 9.96 -25.39 -24.60
N SER A 4 8.90 -25.77 -25.33
CA SER A 4 8.19 -24.90 -26.28
C SER A 4 7.04 -24.05 -25.71
N GLN A 5 6.66 -24.17 -24.42
CA GLN A 5 5.48 -23.47 -23.87
C GLN A 5 5.77 -22.37 -22.83
N VAL A 6 7.02 -22.05 -22.53
CA VAL A 6 7.32 -21.00 -21.53
C VAL A 6 7.14 -19.61 -22.16
N ARG A 7 6.15 -18.84 -21.69
CA ARG A 7 5.96 -17.45 -22.13
C ARG A 7 7.19 -16.60 -21.71
N PRO A 8 7.85 -15.89 -22.63
CA PRO A 8 9.02 -15.08 -22.31
C PRO A 8 8.65 -13.97 -21.32
N ILE A 9 9.61 -13.60 -20.45
CA ILE A 9 9.42 -12.48 -19.55
C ILE A 9 9.62 -11.17 -20.32
N THR A 10 8.56 -10.39 -20.45
CA THR A 10 8.59 -9.09 -21.13
C THR A 10 8.89 -7.97 -20.13
N PHE A 11 9.87 -7.13 -20.44
CA PHE A 11 10.19 -5.92 -19.66
C PHE A 11 9.36 -4.70 -20.08
N PHE A 12 8.33 -4.90 -20.91
CA PHE A 12 7.45 -3.83 -21.38
C PHE A 12 6.77 -3.08 -20.23
N THR A 13 6.35 -3.77 -19.16
CA THR A 13 5.74 -3.11 -17.99
C THR A 13 6.73 -2.21 -17.25
N VAL A 14 8.03 -2.59 -17.22
CA VAL A 14 9.09 -1.74 -16.66
C VAL A 14 9.29 -0.50 -17.52
N PHE A 15 9.35 -0.67 -18.85
CA PHE A 15 9.41 0.45 -19.79
C PHE A 15 8.22 1.39 -19.65
N LEU A 16 7.00 0.86 -19.58
CA LEU A 16 5.79 1.65 -19.39
C LEU A 16 5.87 2.44 -18.08
N GLY A 17 6.32 1.82 -16.99
CA GLY A 17 6.50 2.52 -15.73
C GLY A 17 7.59 3.61 -15.76
N LEU A 18 8.68 3.41 -16.51
CA LEU A 18 9.69 4.45 -16.74
C LEU A 18 9.15 5.62 -17.59
N ALA A 19 8.27 5.33 -18.54
CA ALA A 19 7.65 6.35 -19.38
C ALA A 19 6.73 7.30 -18.59
N PHE A 20 6.14 6.84 -17.47
CA PHE A 20 5.35 7.70 -16.60
C PHE A 20 6.18 8.87 -16.04
N PHE A 21 7.45 8.65 -15.74
CA PHE A 21 8.33 9.71 -15.23
C PHE A 21 8.64 10.80 -16.25
N CYS A 22 8.48 10.53 -17.56
CA CYS A 22 8.72 11.50 -18.64
C CYS A 22 7.60 12.54 -18.77
N ASN A 23 6.61 12.53 -17.89
CA ASN A 23 5.54 13.49 -17.89
C ASN A 23 5.98 14.87 -17.35
N PRO A 24 5.33 15.96 -17.79
CA PRO A 24 5.47 17.24 -17.14
C PRO A 24 4.66 17.27 -15.82
N THR A 25 5.24 17.91 -14.80
CA THR A 25 4.63 18.11 -13.48
C THR A 25 4.28 19.59 -13.28
N PHE A 26 3.21 19.86 -12.54
CA PHE A 26 2.68 21.21 -12.30
C PHE A 26 2.51 21.44 -10.80
N ALA A 27 3.34 22.29 -10.18
CA ALA A 27 3.18 22.66 -8.76
C ALA A 27 2.92 21.45 -7.82
N ALA A 28 3.69 20.37 -8.02
CA ALA A 28 3.56 19.04 -7.37
C ALA A 28 2.38 18.15 -7.80
N ILE A 29 1.48 18.63 -8.66
CA ILE A 29 0.48 17.82 -9.37
C ILE A 29 1.17 17.13 -10.55
N ASP A 30 1.23 15.81 -10.52
CA ASP A 30 1.66 15.05 -11.67
C ASP A 30 0.47 14.83 -12.61
N VAL A 31 0.64 15.09 -13.91
CA VAL A 31 -0.41 14.76 -14.92
C VAL A 31 -0.65 13.26 -14.98
N LEU A 32 0.43 12.48 -14.76
CA LEU A 32 0.39 11.04 -14.61
C LEU A 32 1.05 10.72 -13.26
N PRO A 33 0.34 10.16 -12.27
CA PRO A 33 0.91 9.97 -10.95
C PRO A 33 2.17 9.07 -10.99
N ASP A 34 3.29 9.57 -10.47
CA ASP A 34 4.59 8.88 -10.50
C ASP A 34 4.55 7.54 -9.72
N PHE A 35 3.70 7.44 -8.70
CA PHE A 35 3.48 6.19 -7.97
C PHE A 35 2.95 5.07 -8.87
N ILE A 36 2.12 5.38 -9.89
CA ILE A 36 1.63 4.38 -10.85
C ILE A 36 2.80 3.85 -11.66
N GLY A 37 3.69 4.73 -12.11
CA GLY A 37 4.95 4.35 -12.78
C GLY A 37 5.81 3.41 -11.93
N CYS A 38 5.99 3.75 -10.64
CA CYS A 38 6.73 2.92 -9.69
C CYS A 38 6.08 1.54 -9.49
N LEU A 39 4.76 1.48 -9.38
CA LEU A 39 4.01 0.23 -9.24
C LEU A 39 4.13 -0.64 -10.49
N LEU A 40 4.06 -0.05 -11.68
CA LEU A 40 4.29 -0.76 -12.95
C LEU A 40 5.71 -1.35 -13.03
N ILE A 41 6.73 -0.61 -12.61
CA ILE A 41 8.11 -1.14 -12.51
C ILE A 41 8.16 -2.32 -11.53
N CYS A 42 7.56 -2.18 -10.35
CA CYS A 42 7.51 -3.26 -9.36
C CYS A 42 6.79 -4.52 -9.86
N LEU A 43 5.71 -4.34 -10.64
CA LEU A 43 4.97 -5.43 -11.29
C LEU A 43 5.80 -6.09 -12.40
N GLY A 44 6.45 -5.29 -13.25
CA GLY A 44 7.32 -5.77 -14.32
C GLY A 44 8.51 -6.57 -13.80
N LEU A 45 9.13 -6.12 -12.71
CA LEU A 45 10.25 -6.81 -12.06
C LEU A 45 9.85 -8.00 -11.20
N SER A 46 8.55 -8.17 -10.90
CA SER A 46 8.07 -9.13 -9.90
C SER A 46 8.50 -10.59 -10.11
N ARG A 47 8.69 -11.01 -11.37
CA ARG A 47 9.16 -12.35 -11.71
C ARG A 47 10.67 -12.46 -11.61
N VAL A 48 11.40 -11.49 -12.16
CA VAL A 48 12.86 -11.52 -12.27
C VAL A 48 13.53 -11.24 -10.93
N SER A 49 12.94 -10.38 -10.09
CA SER A 49 13.44 -10.03 -8.75
C SER A 49 13.51 -11.21 -7.77
N ARG A 50 12.95 -12.36 -8.15
CA ARG A 50 13.02 -13.59 -7.33
C ARG A 50 14.26 -14.41 -7.61
N ILE A 51 14.69 -14.39 -8.86
CA ILE A 51 15.86 -15.12 -9.35
C ILE A 51 17.12 -14.27 -9.12
N HIS A 52 17.00 -12.95 -9.26
CA HIS A 52 18.11 -12.02 -9.14
C HIS A 52 17.96 -11.12 -7.91
N ALA A 53 18.86 -11.27 -6.93
CA ALA A 53 18.83 -10.51 -5.68
C ALA A 53 18.92 -9.00 -5.91
N GLY A 54 19.76 -8.53 -6.83
CA GLY A 54 19.88 -7.09 -7.08
C GLY A 54 18.59 -6.45 -7.63
N LEU A 55 17.78 -7.18 -8.42
CA LEU A 55 16.48 -6.68 -8.86
C LEU A 55 15.41 -6.72 -7.75
N ARG A 56 15.63 -7.51 -6.70
CA ARG A 56 14.85 -7.48 -5.45
C ARG A 56 15.06 -6.17 -4.72
N GLU A 57 16.29 -5.66 -4.68
CA GLU A 57 16.62 -4.37 -4.07
C GLU A 57 16.04 -3.20 -4.86
N VAL A 58 16.13 -3.24 -6.20
CA VAL A 58 15.48 -2.26 -7.08
C VAL A 58 13.99 -2.15 -6.76
N LYS A 59 13.29 -3.29 -6.68
CA LYS A 59 11.87 -3.30 -6.33
C LYS A 59 11.59 -2.67 -4.97
N LYS A 60 12.42 -2.94 -3.95
CA LYS A 60 12.28 -2.32 -2.62
C LYS A 60 12.47 -0.80 -2.68
N SER A 61 13.43 -0.32 -3.45
CA SER A 61 13.68 1.12 -3.63
C SER A 61 12.51 1.81 -4.34
N PHE A 62 11.99 1.27 -5.44
CA PHE A 62 10.80 1.82 -6.11
C PHE A 62 9.54 1.77 -5.26
N TYR A 63 9.40 0.77 -4.38
CA TYR A 63 8.29 0.72 -3.44
C TYR A 63 8.35 1.86 -2.42
N LYS A 64 9.55 2.21 -1.92
CA LYS A 64 9.74 3.39 -1.05
C LYS A 64 9.35 4.69 -1.77
N VAL A 65 9.77 4.83 -3.04
CA VAL A 65 9.41 5.99 -3.88
C VAL A 65 7.89 6.06 -4.06
N ALA A 66 7.21 4.93 -4.35
CA ALA A 66 5.77 4.90 -4.50
C ALA A 66 5.04 5.37 -3.24
N ILE A 67 5.50 4.96 -2.05
CA ILE A 67 4.91 5.41 -0.77
C ILE A 67 5.07 6.92 -0.60
N VAL A 68 6.29 7.44 -0.82
CA VAL A 68 6.57 8.88 -0.72
C VAL A 68 5.67 9.68 -1.66
N ASP A 69 5.49 9.20 -2.89
CA ASP A 69 4.66 9.85 -3.89
C ASP A 69 3.16 9.77 -3.57
N ILE A 70 2.68 8.67 -2.99
CA ILE A 70 1.31 8.56 -2.47
C ILE A 70 1.09 9.59 -1.35
N CYS A 71 2.02 9.68 -0.39
CA CYS A 71 1.94 10.67 0.70
C CYS A 71 1.93 12.11 0.16
N LYS A 72 2.75 12.40 -0.87
CA LYS A 72 2.74 13.69 -1.59
C LYS A 72 1.37 13.98 -2.17
N ASN A 73 0.79 13.04 -2.92
CA ASN A 73 -0.51 13.22 -3.58
C ASN A 73 -1.64 13.42 -2.56
N ILE A 74 -1.64 12.71 -1.43
CA ILE A 74 -2.61 12.91 -0.33
C ILE A 74 -2.45 14.31 0.26
N ALA A 75 -1.22 14.73 0.58
CA ALA A 75 -0.95 16.07 1.10
C ALA A 75 -1.38 17.17 0.11
N LEU A 76 -1.22 16.94 -1.20
CA LEU A 76 -1.64 17.89 -2.23
C LEU A 76 -3.16 18.05 -2.29
N VAL A 77 -3.92 16.95 -2.20
CA VAL A 77 -5.38 16.97 -2.10
C VAL A 77 -5.82 17.76 -0.86
N MET A 78 -5.14 17.56 0.27
CA MET A 78 -5.40 18.33 1.49
C MET A 78 -5.15 19.82 1.28
N VAL A 79 -4.01 20.23 0.72
CA VAL A 79 -3.70 21.65 0.49
C VAL A 79 -4.70 22.32 -0.46
N LEU A 80 -5.09 21.63 -1.53
CA LEU A 80 -6.07 22.14 -2.49
C LEU A 80 -7.48 22.26 -1.88
N GLY A 81 -7.86 21.33 -1.00
CA GLY A 81 -9.16 21.27 -0.33
C GLY A 81 -9.31 22.13 0.93
N MET A 82 -8.23 22.39 1.69
CA MET A 82 -8.30 22.89 3.08
C MET A 82 -7.88 24.35 3.28
N GLY A 83 -7.14 24.98 2.34
CA GLY A 83 -6.50 26.27 2.62
C GLY A 83 -7.45 27.48 2.58
N SER A 84 -7.30 28.42 3.53
CA SER A 84 -7.71 29.82 3.31
C SER A 84 -6.99 30.34 2.06
N ALA A 85 -7.69 31.05 1.17
CA ALA A 85 -7.13 31.51 -0.10
C ALA A 85 -5.81 32.31 0.06
N ALA A 86 -5.60 32.90 1.24
CA ALA A 86 -4.38 33.62 1.61
C ALA A 86 -3.15 32.72 1.87
N ASP A 87 -3.32 31.53 2.47
CA ASP A 87 -2.20 30.68 2.90
C ASP A 87 -1.83 29.60 1.87
N LYS A 88 -2.73 29.32 0.92
CA LYS A 88 -2.51 28.33 -0.16
C LYS A 88 -1.17 28.49 -0.88
N PRO A 89 -0.69 29.69 -1.25
CA PRO A 89 0.57 29.83 -2.00
C PRO A 89 1.79 29.37 -1.21
N THR A 90 1.87 29.71 0.08
CA THR A 90 3.01 29.37 0.95
C THR A 90 3.01 27.88 1.27
N VAL A 91 1.85 27.30 1.54
CA VAL A 91 1.73 25.85 1.81
C VAL A 91 2.05 25.02 0.56
N LEU A 92 1.63 25.48 -0.61
CA LEU A 92 1.97 24.84 -1.90
C LEU A 92 3.48 24.90 -2.19
N LEU A 93 4.14 26.02 -1.89
CA LEU A 93 5.60 26.14 -1.99
C LEU A 93 6.31 25.16 -1.05
N ILE A 94 5.89 25.05 0.20
CA ILE A 94 6.52 24.12 1.17
C ILE A 94 6.33 22.68 0.71
N LEU A 95 5.12 22.32 0.27
CA LEU A 95 4.81 20.98 -0.20
C LEU A 95 5.61 20.62 -1.46
N THR A 96 5.65 21.52 -2.44
CA THR A 96 6.42 21.31 -3.68
C THR A 96 7.91 21.19 -3.41
N PHE A 97 8.45 22.02 -2.52
CA PHE A 97 9.85 21.92 -2.09
C PHE A 97 10.15 20.57 -1.42
N ALA A 98 9.35 20.18 -0.42
CA ALA A 98 9.53 18.91 0.29
C ALA A 98 9.40 17.71 -0.66
N ALA A 99 8.40 17.74 -1.55
CA ALA A 99 8.19 16.71 -2.57
C ALA A 99 9.37 16.58 -3.52
N THR A 100 9.90 17.70 -4.02
CA THR A 100 11.08 17.74 -4.89
C THR A 100 12.30 17.15 -4.17
N VAL A 101 12.56 17.55 -2.92
CA VAL A 101 13.69 17.03 -2.13
C VAL A 101 13.56 15.51 -1.91
N LEU A 102 12.39 15.03 -1.50
CA LEU A 102 12.14 13.61 -1.29
C LEU A 102 12.23 12.81 -2.59
N GLY A 103 11.72 13.37 -3.69
CA GLY A 103 11.87 12.81 -5.03
C GLY A 103 13.34 12.62 -5.39
N LEU A 104 14.17 13.65 -5.26
CA LEU A 104 15.61 13.56 -5.54
C LEU A 104 16.34 12.54 -4.65
N ILE A 105 15.99 12.46 -3.35
CA ILE A 105 16.62 11.53 -2.39
C ILE A 105 16.27 10.07 -2.69
N PHE A 106 15.02 9.77 -3.08
CA PHE A 106 14.58 8.38 -3.24
C PHE A 106 14.54 7.91 -4.70
N LEU A 107 14.06 8.74 -5.64
CA LEU A 107 13.86 8.35 -7.03
C LEU A 107 15.19 8.20 -7.78
N ILE A 108 16.13 9.13 -7.62
CA ILE A 108 17.41 9.10 -8.34
C ILE A 108 18.24 7.86 -8.00
N PRO A 109 18.44 7.51 -6.71
CA PRO A 109 19.11 6.26 -6.37
C PRO A 109 18.37 5.02 -6.89
N ALA A 110 17.04 5.01 -6.86
CA ALA A 110 16.24 3.89 -7.37
C ALA A 110 16.44 3.68 -8.88
N VAL A 111 16.43 4.78 -9.67
CA VAL A 111 16.68 4.74 -11.11
C VAL A 111 18.11 4.29 -11.41
N ARG A 112 19.11 4.81 -10.70
CA ARG A 112 20.51 4.38 -10.88
C ARG A 112 20.66 2.88 -10.61
N LEU A 113 20.13 2.41 -9.49
CA LEU A 113 20.17 1.00 -9.12
C LEU A 113 19.47 0.12 -10.18
N LEU A 114 18.34 0.55 -10.74
CA LEU A 114 17.67 -0.20 -11.82
C LEU A 114 18.58 -0.37 -13.04
N PHE A 115 19.16 0.72 -13.55
CA PHE A 115 20.00 0.66 -14.74
C PHE A 115 21.32 -0.09 -14.48
N ASP A 116 21.88 0.01 -13.28
CA ASP A 116 23.10 -0.72 -12.91
C ASP A 116 22.80 -2.24 -12.85
N GLN A 117 21.63 -2.64 -12.34
CA GLN A 117 21.21 -4.05 -12.33
C GLN A 117 20.85 -4.57 -13.72
N LEU A 118 20.21 -3.75 -14.57
CA LEU A 118 19.96 -4.10 -15.97
C LEU A 118 21.27 -4.25 -16.76
N LEU A 119 22.28 -3.42 -16.47
CA LEU A 119 23.62 -3.54 -17.06
C LEU A 119 24.32 -4.83 -16.61
N SER A 120 24.27 -5.14 -15.31
CA SER A 120 24.86 -6.38 -14.79
C SER A 120 24.25 -7.62 -15.46
N LEU A 121 22.93 -7.57 -15.70
CA LEU A 121 22.20 -8.64 -16.36
C LEU A 121 22.56 -8.70 -17.85
N SER A 122 22.66 -7.56 -18.56
CA SER A 122 23.08 -7.57 -19.96
C SER A 122 24.50 -8.10 -20.17
N ILE A 123 25.41 -7.85 -19.23
CA ILE A 123 26.77 -8.42 -19.25
C ILE A 123 26.74 -9.94 -19.02
N ALA A 124 25.95 -10.41 -18.04
CA ALA A 124 25.85 -11.84 -17.72
C ALA A 124 25.30 -12.69 -18.87
N TYR A 125 24.49 -12.10 -19.76
CA TYR A 125 23.89 -12.76 -20.92
C TYR A 125 24.55 -12.38 -22.27
N ASP A 126 25.72 -11.73 -22.26
CA ASP A 126 26.47 -11.28 -23.46
C ASP A 126 25.64 -10.44 -24.44
N CYS A 127 24.71 -9.62 -23.93
CA CYS A 127 23.88 -8.71 -24.75
C CYS A 127 24.66 -7.48 -25.19
N LYS A 128 25.55 -7.67 -26.18
CA LYS A 128 26.52 -6.67 -26.67
C LYS A 128 25.89 -5.33 -27.02
N GLU A 129 24.71 -5.30 -27.63
CA GLU A 129 24.05 -4.05 -28.01
C GLU A 129 23.72 -3.12 -26.82
N LEU A 130 23.60 -3.65 -25.60
CA LEU A 130 23.19 -2.90 -24.42
C LEU A 130 24.37 -2.34 -23.61
N TYR A 131 25.52 -3.03 -23.61
CA TYR A 131 26.71 -2.64 -22.83
C TYR A 131 27.92 -2.26 -23.68
N GLN A 132 28.03 -2.72 -24.92
CA GLN A 132 29.17 -2.42 -25.78
C GLN A 132 29.17 -0.93 -26.13
N SER A 133 30.30 -0.29 -25.89
CA SER A 133 30.57 1.08 -26.34
C SER A 133 30.93 1.06 -27.82
N GLU A 134 30.18 1.76 -28.66
CA GLU A 134 30.70 2.18 -29.96
C GLU A 134 31.82 3.22 -29.72
N LEU A 135 32.95 3.07 -30.42
CA LEU A 135 34.22 3.82 -30.29
C LEU A 135 34.16 5.10 -29.42
N GLY A 136 34.72 5.01 -28.21
CA GLY A 136 35.09 6.18 -27.40
C GLY A 136 34.07 6.72 -26.39
N GLY A 137 32.99 5.98 -26.04
CA GLY A 137 31.99 6.53 -25.12
C GLY A 137 31.15 5.55 -24.32
N LEU A 138 30.31 6.10 -23.43
CA LEU A 138 29.39 5.40 -22.52
C LEU A 138 28.48 4.42 -23.29
N GLY A 139 28.33 3.19 -22.76
CA GLY A 139 27.40 2.19 -23.30
C GLY A 139 25.94 2.69 -23.32
N ARG A 140 25.08 2.06 -24.11
CA ARG A 140 23.68 2.53 -24.31
C ARG A 140 22.87 2.58 -23.03
N THR A 141 23.03 1.58 -22.16
CA THR A 141 22.40 1.53 -20.84
C THR A 141 22.81 2.74 -19.99
N GLU A 142 24.10 3.09 -20.01
CA GLU A 142 24.62 4.21 -19.25
C GLU A 142 24.20 5.57 -19.82
N ARG A 143 24.17 5.71 -21.16
CA ARG A 143 23.65 6.91 -21.84
C ARG A 143 22.20 7.17 -21.48
N THR A 144 21.36 6.13 -21.51
CA THR A 144 19.94 6.21 -21.16
C THR A 144 19.75 6.56 -19.69
N ARG A 145 20.52 5.93 -18.80
CA ARG A 145 20.55 6.25 -17.36
C ARG A 145 20.89 7.72 -17.12
N LYS A 146 21.97 8.23 -17.74
CA LYS A 146 22.38 9.64 -17.58
C LYS A 146 21.32 10.60 -18.10
N CYS A 147 20.75 10.32 -19.27
CA CYS A 147 19.66 11.13 -19.84
C CYS A 147 18.46 11.20 -18.89
N LEU A 148 17.99 10.06 -18.36
CA LEU A 148 16.85 10.02 -17.44
C LEU A 148 17.15 10.74 -16.12
N VAL A 149 18.33 10.53 -15.53
CA VAL A 149 18.69 11.21 -14.27
C VAL A 149 18.78 12.72 -14.47
N VAL A 150 19.41 13.19 -15.55
CA VAL A 150 19.48 14.63 -15.86
C VAL A 150 18.10 15.21 -16.10
N PHE A 151 17.25 14.50 -16.84
CA PHE A 151 15.87 14.91 -17.07
C PHE A 151 15.08 15.04 -15.76
N LEU A 152 15.16 14.06 -14.86
CA LEU A 152 14.49 14.10 -13.55
C LEU A 152 14.94 15.30 -12.71
N PHE A 153 16.25 15.59 -12.68
CA PHE A 153 16.76 16.79 -12.01
C PHE A 153 16.18 18.08 -12.62
N VAL A 154 16.22 18.21 -13.95
CA VAL A 154 15.72 19.40 -14.65
C VAL A 154 14.21 19.56 -14.44
N ARG A 155 13.45 18.45 -14.53
CA ARG A 155 12.01 18.39 -14.27
C ARG A 155 11.68 18.92 -12.88
N ASP A 156 12.31 18.38 -11.84
CA ASP A 156 11.97 18.71 -10.46
C ASP A 156 12.38 20.15 -10.10
N ILE A 157 13.51 20.65 -10.65
CA ILE A 157 13.93 22.05 -10.48
C ILE A 157 12.97 23.00 -11.19
N LEU A 158 12.60 22.73 -12.44
CA LEU A 158 11.68 23.57 -13.21
C LEU A 158 10.25 23.53 -12.66
N CYS A 159 9.84 22.44 -12.00
CA CYS A 159 8.57 22.39 -11.29
C CYS A 159 8.56 23.26 -10.02
N LEU A 160 9.72 23.38 -9.34
CA LEU A 160 9.86 24.17 -8.11
C LEU A 160 10.03 25.67 -8.39
N LEU A 161 10.72 26.03 -9.48
CA LEU A 161 11.10 27.41 -9.77
C LEU A 161 9.92 28.42 -9.76
N PRO A 162 8.77 28.13 -10.40
CA PRO A 162 7.62 29.03 -10.40
C PRO A 162 7.02 29.27 -9.01
N GLU A 163 7.15 28.30 -8.09
CA GLU A 163 6.55 28.38 -6.76
C GLU A 163 7.29 29.37 -5.86
N PHE A 164 8.57 29.66 -6.12
CA PHE A 164 9.29 30.72 -5.41
C PHE A 164 8.66 32.10 -5.60
N ALA A 165 7.82 32.29 -6.62
CA ALA A 165 7.04 33.52 -6.78
C ALA A 165 6.15 33.80 -5.55
N ALA A 166 5.72 32.76 -4.80
CA ALA A 166 4.92 32.93 -3.60
C ALA A 166 5.64 33.71 -2.48
N LEU A 167 6.99 33.70 -2.48
CA LEU A 167 7.77 34.49 -1.52
C LEU A 167 7.63 36.01 -1.76
N ALA A 168 7.32 36.43 -2.99
CA ALA A 168 7.17 37.84 -3.32
C ALA A 168 5.90 38.47 -2.70
N THR A 169 4.87 37.66 -2.42
CA THR A 169 3.58 38.10 -1.88
C THR A 169 3.65 38.58 -0.42
N SER A 170 4.69 38.17 0.32
CA SER A 170 4.89 38.53 1.75
C SER A 170 5.58 39.90 1.95
N THR A 171 6.17 40.49 0.91
CA THR A 171 6.98 41.70 1.03
C THR A 171 6.13 42.95 0.77
N ASN A 172 5.54 43.49 1.84
CA ASN A 172 4.91 44.81 1.98
C ASN A 172 4.47 45.51 0.67
N ASN A 173 3.14 45.66 0.50
CA ASN A 173 2.38 46.37 -0.53
C ASN A 173 2.81 47.82 -0.87
N PHE A 174 3.92 48.32 -0.32
CA PHE A 174 4.39 49.70 -0.48
C PHE A 174 5.43 49.89 -1.58
N ASN A 175 6.09 48.84 -2.09
CA ASN A 175 7.09 48.98 -3.15
C ASN A 175 6.64 48.28 -4.44
N ARG A 176 6.26 49.05 -5.47
CA ARG A 176 5.77 48.54 -6.76
C ARG A 176 6.90 48.05 -7.70
N ASN A 177 7.89 47.35 -7.17
CA ASN A 177 8.99 46.83 -7.97
C ASN A 177 8.54 45.60 -8.77
N PHE A 178 9.19 45.34 -9.92
CA PHE A 178 8.92 44.18 -10.80
C PHE A 178 8.83 42.86 -10.01
N TRP A 179 9.72 42.67 -9.04
CA TRP A 179 9.79 41.49 -8.16
C TRP A 179 8.49 41.23 -7.37
N ASN A 180 7.75 42.27 -6.99
CA ASN A 180 6.50 42.15 -6.24
C ASN A 180 5.28 41.81 -7.14
N ARG A 181 5.42 41.86 -8.47
CA ARG A 181 4.38 41.44 -9.44
C ARG A 181 4.64 40.06 -10.05
N ILE A 182 5.73 39.38 -9.68
CA ILE A 182 6.06 38.07 -10.26
C ILE A 182 4.96 37.04 -9.97
N TYR A 183 4.31 37.13 -8.81
CA TYR A 183 3.19 36.26 -8.47
C TYR A 183 1.97 36.45 -9.38
N ASP A 184 1.71 37.66 -9.87
CA ASP A 184 0.61 37.91 -10.83
C ASP A 184 0.80 37.12 -12.14
N TYR A 185 2.05 36.79 -12.48
CA TYR A 185 2.42 36.00 -13.65
C TYR A 185 2.67 34.52 -13.34
N ILE A 186 2.28 34.02 -12.16
CA ILE A 186 2.55 32.63 -11.75
C ILE A 186 2.00 31.61 -12.75
N THR A 187 0.83 31.87 -13.35
CA THR A 187 0.24 31.00 -14.38
C THR A 187 1.13 30.93 -15.63
N LEU A 188 1.70 32.06 -16.05
CA LEU A 188 2.63 32.08 -17.19
C LEU A 188 3.92 31.33 -16.85
N LEU A 189 4.51 31.57 -15.67
CA LEU A 189 5.72 30.89 -15.22
C LEU A 189 5.54 29.37 -15.12
N ARG A 190 4.40 28.91 -14.60
CA ARG A 190 4.05 27.49 -14.56
C ARG A 190 3.85 26.92 -15.96
N SER A 191 3.19 27.65 -16.86
CA SER A 191 2.95 27.19 -18.23
C SER A 191 4.25 27.07 -19.06
N THR A 192 5.21 27.99 -18.88
CA THR A 192 6.50 27.95 -19.57
C THR A 192 7.36 26.82 -19.02
N ALA A 193 7.41 26.63 -17.70
CA ALA A 193 8.07 25.49 -17.08
C ALA A 193 7.49 24.16 -17.59
N PHE A 194 6.16 24.05 -17.63
CA PHE A 194 5.46 22.88 -18.15
C PHE A 194 5.84 22.56 -19.61
N LEU A 195 5.90 23.58 -20.47
CA LEU A 195 6.27 23.40 -21.88
C LEU A 195 7.73 22.93 -22.02
N LEU A 196 8.66 23.56 -21.30
CA LEU A 196 10.08 23.19 -21.32
C LEU A 196 10.30 21.76 -20.84
N VAL A 197 9.67 21.38 -19.73
CA VAL A 197 9.71 20.02 -19.19
C VAL A 197 9.05 19.03 -20.15
N GLY A 198 7.94 19.40 -20.78
CA GLY A 198 7.26 18.57 -21.78
C GLY A 198 8.16 18.24 -22.98
N VAL A 199 8.86 19.23 -23.54
CA VAL A 199 9.81 19.03 -24.64
C VAL A 199 10.97 18.14 -24.20
N ALA A 200 11.56 18.41 -23.03
CA ALA A 200 12.63 17.57 -22.47
C ALA A 200 12.16 16.12 -22.20
N GLY A 201 10.90 15.95 -21.78
CA GLY A 201 10.26 14.67 -21.54
C GLY A 201 10.10 13.83 -22.80
N VAL A 202 9.70 14.44 -23.93
CA VAL A 202 9.64 13.76 -25.24
C VAL A 202 11.02 13.29 -25.68
N VAL A 203 12.06 14.11 -25.51
CA VAL A 203 13.44 13.71 -25.82
C VAL A 203 13.86 12.52 -24.96
N CYS A 204 13.63 12.58 -23.63
CA CYS A 204 13.94 11.48 -22.72
C CYS A 204 13.18 10.19 -23.07
N PHE A 205 11.89 10.31 -23.39
CA PHE A 205 11.06 9.19 -23.82
C PHE A 205 11.59 8.53 -25.10
N PHE A 206 12.08 9.32 -26.06
CA PHE A 206 12.71 8.77 -27.27
C PHE A 206 13.94 7.90 -26.93
N PHE A 207 14.83 8.36 -26.05
CA PHE A 207 15.98 7.55 -25.59
C PHE A 207 15.53 6.26 -24.89
N LEU A 208 14.52 6.34 -24.02
CA LEU A 208 13.95 5.16 -23.36
C LEU A 208 13.31 4.18 -24.36
N PHE A 209 12.61 4.69 -25.36
CA PHE A 209 11.95 3.88 -26.38
C PHE A 209 12.97 3.13 -27.24
N VAL A 210 14.03 3.82 -27.68
CA VAL A 210 15.14 3.20 -28.41
C VAL A 210 15.82 2.13 -27.55
N TYR A 211 16.07 2.41 -26.27
CA TYR A 211 16.63 1.42 -25.33
C TYR A 211 15.73 0.18 -25.22
N TRP A 212 14.42 0.37 -25.04
CA TRP A 212 13.45 -0.71 -24.95
C TRP A 212 13.40 -1.56 -26.23
N LEU A 213 13.49 -0.95 -27.42
CA LEU A 213 13.49 -1.70 -28.67
C LEU A 213 14.65 -2.71 -28.73
N HIS A 214 15.87 -2.29 -28.38
CA HIS A 214 17.04 -3.17 -28.36
C HIS A 214 16.89 -4.26 -27.28
N PHE A 215 16.44 -3.87 -26.08
CA PHE A 215 16.17 -4.81 -25.00
C PHE A 215 15.10 -5.86 -25.37
N ARG A 216 14.13 -5.50 -26.22
CA ARG A 216 13.09 -6.40 -26.73
C ARG A 216 13.63 -7.44 -27.72
N TYR A 217 14.67 -7.11 -28.50
CA TYR A 217 15.26 -8.02 -29.48
C TYR A 217 16.03 -9.19 -28.83
N GLU A 218 16.48 -9.02 -27.59
CA GLU A 218 17.18 -10.03 -26.79
C GLU A 218 16.25 -11.15 -26.28
N ARG A 219 15.75 -11.98 -27.20
CA ARG A 219 14.79 -13.07 -26.90
C ARG A 219 15.41 -14.22 -26.12
N GLU A 220 16.70 -14.46 -26.27
CA GLU A 220 17.40 -15.56 -25.61
C GLU A 220 17.48 -15.34 -24.10
N MET A 221 17.92 -14.15 -23.68
CA MET A 221 17.90 -13.72 -22.28
C MET A 221 16.49 -13.82 -21.66
N GLN A 222 15.46 -13.33 -22.38
CA GLN A 222 14.08 -13.38 -21.88
C GLN A 222 13.54 -14.81 -21.71
N ARG A 223 14.00 -15.75 -22.55
CA ARG A 223 13.65 -17.17 -22.47
C ARG A 223 14.37 -17.84 -21.31
N ASP A 224 15.67 -17.64 -21.15
CA ASP A 224 16.43 -18.24 -20.03
C ASP A 224 15.91 -17.77 -18.67
N LEU A 225 15.62 -16.46 -18.53
CA LEU A 225 14.99 -15.93 -17.32
C LEU A 225 13.62 -16.55 -17.05
N ALA A 226 12.84 -16.84 -18.11
CA ALA A 226 11.54 -17.46 -17.96
C ALA A 226 11.65 -18.95 -17.56
N GLU A 227 12.64 -19.68 -18.10
CA GLU A 227 12.94 -21.06 -17.72
C GLU A 227 13.38 -21.15 -16.25
N ARG A 228 14.33 -20.29 -15.82
CA ARG A 228 14.75 -20.19 -14.41
C ARG A 228 13.60 -19.84 -13.49
N TYR A 229 12.71 -18.93 -13.90
CA TYR A 229 11.51 -18.61 -13.13
C TYR A 229 10.58 -19.82 -12.97
N CYS A 230 10.39 -20.60 -14.04
CA CYS A 230 9.55 -21.80 -14.00
C CYS A 230 10.17 -22.89 -13.12
N ALA A 231 11.49 -23.09 -13.19
CA ALA A 231 12.21 -23.99 -12.31
C ALA A 231 12.08 -23.57 -10.84
N TYR A 232 12.28 -22.29 -10.54
CA TYR A 232 12.09 -21.75 -9.19
C TYR A 232 10.65 -21.97 -8.68
N ARG A 233 9.64 -21.70 -9.51
CA ARG A 233 8.23 -21.90 -9.16
C ARG A 233 7.89 -23.38 -8.93
N ALA A 234 8.47 -24.29 -9.71
CA ALA A 234 8.26 -25.73 -9.55
C ALA A 234 8.89 -26.24 -8.24
N ALA A 235 10.05 -25.71 -7.86
CA ALA A 235 10.72 -26.04 -6.60
C ALA A 235 9.97 -25.52 -5.36
N HIS A 236 9.14 -24.47 -5.49
CA HIS A 236 8.48 -23.80 -4.37
C HIS A 236 6.95 -23.80 -4.54
N PRO A 237 6.22 -24.91 -4.32
CA PRO A 237 4.77 -24.97 -4.54
C PRO A 237 3.95 -24.09 -3.58
N GLY A 238 4.45 -23.85 -2.35
CA GLY A 238 3.84 -22.95 -1.36
C GLY A 238 3.80 -21.48 -1.78
N PHE A 239 4.62 -21.13 -2.78
CA PHE A 239 4.76 -19.78 -3.29
C PHE A 239 3.46 -19.19 -3.83
N ALA A 240 2.66 -19.99 -4.55
CA ALA A 240 1.40 -19.51 -5.12
C ALA A 240 0.37 -19.14 -4.03
N VAL A 241 0.44 -19.82 -2.88
CA VAL A 241 -0.42 -19.55 -1.71
C VAL A 241 0.05 -18.26 -1.04
N GLU A 242 1.35 -18.12 -0.80
CA GLU A 242 1.94 -16.89 -0.24
C GLU A 242 1.56 -15.65 -1.06
N GLN A 243 1.68 -15.69 -2.39
CA GLN A 243 1.32 -14.55 -3.25
C GLN A 243 -0.15 -14.15 -3.14
N ARG A 244 -1.05 -15.13 -3.04
CA ARG A 244 -2.49 -14.87 -2.92
C ARG A 244 -2.78 -14.17 -1.60
N HIS A 245 -2.20 -14.64 -0.50
CA HIS A 245 -2.36 -13.98 0.80
C HIS A 245 -1.69 -12.61 0.85
N ALA A 246 -0.51 -12.44 0.24
CA ALA A 246 0.13 -11.13 0.13
C ALA A 246 -0.78 -10.12 -0.59
N ALA A 247 -1.33 -10.49 -1.75
CA ALA A 247 -2.24 -9.63 -2.50
C ALA A 247 -3.52 -9.34 -1.70
N ALA A 248 -4.15 -10.38 -1.13
CA ALA A 248 -5.34 -10.23 -0.30
C ALA A 248 -5.11 -9.26 0.86
N PHE A 249 -4.03 -9.45 1.61
CA PHE A 249 -3.70 -8.61 2.75
C PHE A 249 -3.31 -7.19 2.36
N CYS A 250 -2.69 -6.98 1.20
CA CYS A 250 -2.48 -5.63 0.68
C CYS A 250 -3.82 -4.90 0.42
N PHE A 251 -4.81 -5.57 -0.19
CA PHE A 251 -6.13 -4.97 -0.42
C PHE A 251 -6.90 -4.75 0.88
N LEU A 252 -6.83 -5.67 1.83
CA LEU A 252 -7.42 -5.51 3.16
C LEU A 252 -6.77 -4.35 3.93
N ALA A 253 -5.44 -4.24 3.90
CA ALA A 253 -4.70 -3.14 4.53
C ALA A 253 -5.04 -1.78 3.90
N ALA A 254 -5.10 -1.72 2.57
CA ALA A 254 -5.50 -0.51 1.85
C ALA A 254 -6.96 -0.12 2.14
N GLY A 255 -7.87 -1.11 2.19
CA GLY A 255 -9.25 -0.91 2.60
C GLY A 255 -9.35 -0.36 4.02
N ALA A 256 -8.62 -0.93 4.98
CA ALA A 256 -8.62 -0.46 6.36
C ALA A 256 -8.04 0.96 6.53
N ALA A 257 -7.05 1.34 5.71
CA ALA A 257 -6.55 2.71 5.70
C ALA A 257 -7.60 3.71 5.17
N LEU A 258 -8.46 3.30 4.23
CA LEU A 258 -9.54 4.13 3.71
C LEU A 258 -10.79 4.19 4.59
N LEU A 259 -10.92 3.29 5.58
CA LEU A 259 -11.95 3.38 6.63
C LEU A 259 -11.64 4.46 7.67
N VAL A 260 -10.51 5.15 7.56
CA VAL A 260 -10.17 6.25 8.46
C VAL A 260 -10.98 7.47 8.05
N ASP A 261 -12.04 7.74 8.81
CA ASP A 261 -12.89 8.91 8.61
C ASP A 261 -12.09 10.19 8.81
N PHE A 262 -11.97 10.98 7.75
CA PHE A 262 -11.32 12.29 7.79
C PHE A 262 -12.32 13.36 7.37
N TYR A 263 -12.88 14.05 8.36
CA TYR A 263 -13.88 15.09 8.15
C TYR A 263 -13.22 16.43 7.81
N LEU A 264 -13.62 17.02 6.69
CA LEU A 264 -13.30 18.38 6.28
C LEU A 264 -14.60 19.12 5.93
N ASP A 265 -14.83 20.29 6.51
CA ASP A 265 -16.10 21.04 6.38
C ASP A 265 -17.32 20.13 6.60
N TYR A 266 -17.24 19.27 7.62
CA TYR A 266 -18.26 18.27 7.98
C TYR A 266 -18.51 17.18 6.91
N ARG A 267 -17.58 16.99 5.96
CA ARG A 267 -17.64 15.97 4.90
C ARG A 267 -16.46 15.00 5.01
N ASN A 268 -16.72 13.70 4.95
CA ASN A 268 -15.65 12.70 4.89
C ASN A 268 -14.95 12.81 3.51
N ILE A 269 -13.61 12.98 3.50
CA ILE A 269 -12.83 13.07 2.26
C ILE A 269 -12.64 11.69 1.64
N PHE A 270 -12.44 10.66 2.45
CA PHE A 270 -12.25 9.30 1.96
C PHE A 270 -13.61 8.66 1.70
N PRO A 271 -13.87 8.15 0.49
CA PRO A 271 -15.12 7.47 0.22
C PRO A 271 -15.07 6.07 0.85
N ASP A 272 -15.86 5.87 1.91
CA ASP A 272 -16.03 4.57 2.59
C ASP A 272 -16.50 3.45 1.64
N ALA A 273 -17.23 3.82 0.59
CA ALA A 273 -17.58 2.91 -0.50
C ALA A 273 -16.34 2.33 -1.20
N LEU A 274 -15.28 3.12 -1.40
CA LEU A 274 -14.01 2.66 -1.97
C LEU A 274 -13.29 1.70 -1.01
N ALA A 275 -13.33 1.98 0.30
CA ALA A 275 -12.84 1.05 1.31
C ALA A 275 -13.56 -0.30 1.19
N GLY A 276 -14.89 -0.30 1.08
CA GLY A 276 -15.68 -1.51 0.86
C GLY A 276 -15.31 -2.29 -0.42
N VAL A 277 -15.03 -1.60 -1.53
CA VAL A 277 -14.56 -2.26 -2.78
C VAL A 277 -13.21 -2.94 -2.57
N LEU A 278 -12.26 -2.28 -1.88
CA LEU A 278 -10.96 -2.88 -1.60
C LEU A 278 -11.08 -4.08 -0.64
N LEU A 279 -11.94 -3.99 0.38
CA LEU A 279 -12.24 -5.10 1.27
C LEU A 279 -12.86 -6.28 0.52
N LEU A 280 -13.80 -6.01 -0.41
CA LEU A 280 -14.41 -7.03 -1.27
C LEU A 280 -13.35 -7.77 -2.09
N ILE A 281 -12.46 -7.04 -2.77
CA ILE A 281 -11.36 -7.63 -3.54
C ILE A 281 -10.44 -8.45 -2.60
N GLY A 282 -10.09 -7.88 -1.44
CA GLY A 282 -9.27 -8.54 -0.42
C GLY A 282 -9.87 -9.82 0.16
N LEU A 283 -11.20 -9.93 0.21
CA LEU A 283 -11.93 -11.13 0.68
C LEU A 283 -12.08 -12.21 -0.40
N LEU A 284 -12.07 -11.82 -1.68
CA LEU A 284 -12.24 -12.77 -2.80
C LEU A 284 -10.95 -13.52 -3.17
N ILE A 285 -9.78 -12.97 -2.87
CA ILE A 285 -8.46 -13.52 -3.22
C ILE A 285 -7.95 -14.66 -2.33
N PRO A 286 -8.04 -14.62 -0.98
CA PRO A 286 -7.32 -15.55 -0.11
C PRO A 286 -7.82 -16.98 -0.25
N ALA A 287 -6.91 -17.94 -0.04
CA ALA A 287 -7.21 -19.36 -0.06
C ALA A 287 -7.86 -19.82 1.26
N ALA A 288 -9.04 -19.25 1.58
CA ALA A 288 -9.80 -19.57 2.78
C ALA A 288 -11.08 -20.36 2.47
N SER A 289 -11.81 -20.75 3.52
CA SER A 289 -13.08 -21.48 3.40
C SER A 289 -14.07 -20.76 2.49
N ARG A 290 -14.63 -21.52 1.52
CA ARG A 290 -15.52 -20.96 0.48
C ARG A 290 -16.76 -20.28 1.09
N ARG A 291 -17.29 -20.82 2.18
CA ARG A 291 -18.48 -20.30 2.88
C ARG A 291 -18.24 -18.92 3.48
N LEU A 292 -17.13 -18.73 4.22
CA LEU A 292 -16.80 -17.43 4.81
C LEU A 292 -16.43 -16.40 3.74
N ARG A 293 -15.76 -16.82 2.67
CA ARG A 293 -15.44 -15.95 1.54
C ARG A 293 -16.69 -15.39 0.86
N ILE A 294 -17.67 -16.25 0.56
CA ILE A 294 -18.92 -15.79 -0.06
C ILE A 294 -19.71 -14.91 0.91
N GLY A 295 -19.84 -15.32 2.18
CA GLY A 295 -20.51 -14.51 3.20
C GLY A 295 -19.87 -13.14 3.38
N GLY A 296 -18.55 -13.09 3.49
CA GLY A 296 -17.78 -11.85 3.59
C GLY A 296 -17.89 -10.98 2.35
N ALA A 297 -17.85 -11.58 1.14
CA ALA A 297 -18.02 -10.84 -0.11
C ALA A 297 -19.42 -10.24 -0.25
N VAL A 298 -20.47 -10.95 0.17
CA VAL A 298 -21.84 -10.42 0.19
C VAL A 298 -21.94 -9.24 1.16
N LEU A 299 -21.41 -9.39 2.38
CA LEU A 299 -21.40 -8.30 3.37
C LEU A 299 -20.57 -7.10 2.90
N ALA A 300 -19.42 -7.32 2.26
CA ALA A 300 -18.60 -6.24 1.72
C ALA A 300 -19.31 -5.52 0.57
N GLY A 301 -19.99 -6.26 -0.32
CA GLY A 301 -20.81 -5.66 -1.37
C GLY A 301 -21.99 -4.86 -0.83
N LEU A 302 -22.67 -5.37 0.21
CA LEU A 302 -23.74 -4.65 0.91
C LEU A 302 -23.21 -3.38 1.60
N TYR A 303 -22.07 -3.49 2.27
CA TYR A 303 -21.39 -2.36 2.90
C TYR A 303 -21.06 -1.28 1.87
N THR A 304 -20.42 -1.64 0.75
CA THR A 304 -20.12 -0.69 -0.34
C THR A 304 -21.38 0.02 -0.85
N ALA A 305 -22.46 -0.72 -1.09
CA ALA A 305 -23.70 -0.15 -1.61
C ALA A 305 -24.36 0.81 -0.61
N ILE A 306 -24.46 0.40 0.66
CA ILE A 306 -25.10 1.21 1.71
C ILE A 306 -24.25 2.41 2.07
N SER A 307 -22.93 2.27 2.10
CA SER A 307 -21.99 3.37 2.31
C SER A 307 -22.07 4.43 1.22
N ALA A 308 -22.21 4.03 -0.05
CA ALA A 308 -22.42 4.96 -1.15
C ALA A 308 -23.76 5.72 -1.03
N VAL A 309 -24.83 5.03 -0.60
CA VAL A 309 -26.14 5.63 -0.36
C VAL A 309 -26.11 6.58 0.84
N SER A 310 -25.47 6.17 1.93
CA SER A 310 -25.24 6.95 3.15
C SER A 310 -24.49 8.25 2.84
N SER A 311 -23.37 8.14 2.10
CA SER A 311 -22.59 9.28 1.60
C SER A 311 -23.42 10.23 0.73
N HIS A 312 -24.28 9.68 -0.16
CA HIS A 312 -25.15 10.49 -1.00
C HIS A 312 -26.17 11.29 -0.19
N PHE A 313 -26.83 10.67 0.79
CA PHE A 313 -27.78 11.38 1.66
C PHE A 313 -27.10 12.40 2.57
N ALA A 314 -25.92 12.08 3.11
CA ALA A 314 -25.12 13.04 3.87
C ALA A 314 -24.75 14.26 3.02
N TYR A 315 -24.31 14.04 1.78
CA TYR A 315 -24.01 15.13 0.84
C TYR A 315 -25.26 15.96 0.49
N ALA A 316 -26.40 15.29 0.21
CA ALA A 316 -27.65 15.95 -0.12
C ALA A 316 -28.20 16.81 1.04
N PHE A 317 -28.05 16.34 2.28
CA PHE A 317 -28.42 17.10 3.47
C PHE A 317 -27.49 18.31 3.68
N ASN A 318 -26.18 18.08 3.72
CA ASN A 318 -25.16 19.10 3.98
C ASN A 318 -25.04 20.18 2.89
N SER A 319 -25.56 19.93 1.68
CA SER A 319 -25.61 20.93 0.60
C SER A 319 -26.86 21.81 0.63
N ARG A 320 -27.94 21.36 1.28
CA ARG A 320 -29.26 22.03 1.24
C ARG A 320 -29.68 22.63 2.57
N TYR A 321 -29.22 22.05 3.68
CA TYR A 321 -29.72 22.39 5.01
C TYR A 321 -28.56 22.60 5.99
N ILE A 322 -28.79 23.48 6.97
CA ILE A 322 -27.93 23.66 8.15
C ILE A 322 -28.56 22.83 9.29
N ALA A 323 -27.77 22.32 10.23
CA ALA A 323 -28.27 21.48 11.34
C ALA A 323 -29.46 22.11 12.11
N ASP A 324 -29.47 23.43 12.30
CA ASP A 324 -30.59 24.15 12.94
C ASP A 324 -31.93 24.06 12.18
N ALA A 325 -31.89 23.75 10.88
CA ALA A 325 -33.09 23.64 10.03
C ALA A 325 -33.92 22.38 10.35
N ILE A 326 -33.35 21.38 11.03
CA ILE A 326 -34.00 20.10 11.36
C ILE A 326 -35.32 20.32 12.13
N TYR A 327 -35.34 21.28 13.07
CA TYR A 327 -36.51 21.57 13.91
C TYR A 327 -37.46 22.62 13.28
N ARG A 328 -37.02 23.28 12.20
CA ARG A 328 -37.75 24.39 11.57
C ARG A 328 -38.50 23.96 10.31
N SER A 329 -38.06 22.87 9.66
CA SER A 329 -38.67 22.35 8.45
C SER A 329 -38.86 20.84 8.53
N GLU A 330 -40.06 20.37 8.20
CA GLU A 330 -40.37 18.93 8.13
C GLU A 330 -39.55 18.22 7.05
N GLU A 331 -39.22 18.92 5.95
CA GLU A 331 -38.38 18.39 4.88
C GLU A 331 -36.95 18.14 5.35
N ALA A 332 -36.37 19.08 6.11
CA ALA A 332 -35.05 18.93 6.70
C ALA A 332 -35.03 17.78 7.72
N GLY A 333 -36.09 17.64 8.53
CA GLY A 333 -36.26 16.52 9.46
C GLY A 333 -36.31 15.15 8.76
N ARG A 334 -37.04 15.03 7.64
CA ARG A 334 -37.10 13.79 6.85
C ARG A 334 -35.75 13.46 6.19
N ALA A 335 -35.08 14.45 5.61
CA ALA A 335 -33.76 14.27 5.01
C ALA A 335 -32.71 13.83 6.06
N TYR A 336 -32.76 14.42 7.25
CA TYR A 336 -31.93 14.03 8.39
C TYR A 336 -32.20 12.60 8.85
N LEU A 337 -33.47 12.20 8.98
CA LEU A 337 -33.84 10.83 9.36
C LEU A 337 -33.34 9.80 8.36
N LEU A 338 -33.45 10.08 7.06
CA LEU A 338 -32.93 9.19 6.01
C LEU A 338 -31.42 9.01 6.13
N MET A 339 -30.67 10.10 6.28
CA MET A 339 -29.21 10.06 6.49
C MET A 339 -28.85 9.21 7.71
N TRP A 340 -29.55 9.40 8.83
CA TRP A 340 -29.28 8.68 10.08
C TRP A 340 -29.60 7.18 10.00
N VAL A 341 -30.75 6.82 9.42
CA VAL A 341 -31.13 5.40 9.24
C VAL A 341 -30.13 4.68 8.33
N THR A 342 -29.63 5.33 7.27
CA THR A 342 -28.62 4.74 6.40
C THR A 342 -27.26 4.60 7.08
N ALA A 343 -26.84 5.58 7.89
CA ALA A 343 -25.61 5.49 8.68
C ALA A 343 -25.69 4.38 9.75
N LEU A 344 -26.86 4.19 10.38
CA LEU A 344 -27.07 3.09 11.33
C LEU A 344 -27.01 1.73 10.61
N ALA A 345 -27.62 1.61 9.43
CA ALA A 345 -27.54 0.39 8.63
C ALA A 345 -26.10 0.08 8.21
N GLU A 346 -25.34 1.11 7.82
CA GLU A 346 -23.91 1.02 7.50
C GLU A 346 -23.09 0.48 8.66
N LEU A 347 -23.27 1.03 9.88
CA LEU A 347 -22.61 0.57 11.09
C LEU A 347 -22.89 -0.91 11.38
N LEU A 348 -24.16 -1.33 11.32
CA LEU A 348 -24.54 -2.72 11.60
C LEU A 348 -23.91 -3.70 10.61
N ILE A 349 -23.86 -3.34 9.33
CA ILE A 349 -23.24 -4.16 8.29
C ILE A 349 -21.73 -4.16 8.46
N PHE A 350 -21.12 -3.04 8.82
CA PHE A 350 -19.69 -2.96 9.10
C PHE A 350 -19.29 -3.89 10.25
N ILE A 351 -20.04 -3.91 11.35
CA ILE A 351 -19.78 -4.81 12.48
C ILE A 351 -19.89 -6.28 12.06
N ALA A 352 -20.92 -6.63 11.28
CA ALA A 352 -21.08 -7.98 10.74
C ALA A 352 -19.93 -8.36 9.80
N LEU A 353 -19.52 -7.44 8.91
CA LEU A 353 -18.40 -7.61 8.00
C LEU A 353 -17.09 -7.82 8.76
N LEU A 354 -16.83 -7.02 9.79
CA LEU A 354 -15.65 -7.15 10.65
C LEU A 354 -15.61 -8.52 11.34
N ALA A 355 -16.73 -8.99 11.89
CA ALA A 355 -16.81 -10.32 12.49
C ALA A 355 -16.46 -11.44 11.49
N VAL A 356 -17.03 -11.41 10.29
CA VAL A 356 -16.76 -12.41 9.25
C VAL A 356 -15.32 -12.33 8.75
N LEU A 357 -14.77 -11.13 8.59
CA LEU A 357 -13.38 -10.91 8.21
C LEU A 357 -12.41 -11.52 9.22
N LEU A 358 -12.65 -11.34 10.52
CA LEU A 358 -11.82 -11.93 11.56
C LEU A 358 -11.95 -13.45 11.63
N MET A 359 -13.16 -14.00 11.40
CA MET A 359 -13.34 -15.45 11.26
C MET A 359 -12.58 -16.01 10.04
N LEU A 360 -12.56 -15.28 8.92
CA LEU A 360 -11.80 -15.66 7.74
C LEU A 360 -10.30 -15.62 8.00
N LEU A 361 -9.80 -14.57 8.67
CA LEU A 361 -8.40 -14.49 9.08
C LEU A 361 -8.02 -15.64 10.02
N ARG A 362 -8.92 -16.00 10.94
CA ARG A 362 -8.76 -17.19 11.77
C ARG A 362 -8.61 -18.45 10.92
N ASP A 363 -9.53 -18.72 9.99
CA ASP A 363 -9.42 -19.88 9.09
C ASP A 363 -8.08 -19.89 8.33
N VAL A 364 -7.63 -18.74 7.81
CA VAL A 364 -6.33 -18.60 7.14
C VAL A 364 -5.17 -18.96 8.07
N ILE A 365 -5.19 -18.54 9.33
CA ILE A 365 -4.16 -18.89 10.31
C ILE A 365 -4.20 -20.41 10.58
N PHE A 366 -5.38 -20.99 10.75
CA PHE A 366 -5.50 -22.42 11.03
C PHE A 366 -5.00 -23.30 9.87
N GLU A 367 -5.29 -22.91 8.62
CA GLU A 367 -4.91 -23.67 7.43
C GLU A 367 -3.49 -23.37 6.91
N HIS A 368 -3.07 -22.10 6.94
CA HIS A 368 -1.87 -21.63 6.22
C HIS A 368 -0.77 -21.07 7.10
N ALA A 369 -1.00 -20.81 8.39
CA ALA A 369 0.09 -20.55 9.33
C ALA A 369 0.64 -21.88 9.88
N GLY A 370 1.94 -21.93 10.18
CA GLY A 370 2.51 -23.11 10.81
C GLY A 370 4.01 -23.07 11.06
N TYR A 371 4.44 -23.95 11.97
CA TYR A 371 5.82 -24.09 12.45
C TYR A 371 6.50 -25.28 11.75
N ARG A 372 7.71 -25.09 11.20
CA ARG A 372 8.58 -26.20 10.75
C ARG A 372 9.54 -26.56 11.87
N ALA A 373 9.66 -27.86 12.18
CA ALA A 373 10.52 -28.35 13.27
C ALA A 373 12.02 -28.07 13.05
N HIS A 374 12.48 -27.92 11.81
CA HIS A 374 13.91 -27.67 11.49
C HIS A 374 14.47 -26.33 11.98
N HIS A 375 13.63 -25.37 12.39
CA HIS A 375 14.10 -24.11 13.01
C HIS A 375 14.18 -24.17 14.54
N ALA A 376 13.82 -25.30 15.17
CA ALA A 376 13.95 -25.46 16.62
C ALA A 376 15.38 -25.80 17.04
N GLU A 377 16.16 -26.49 16.20
CA GLU A 377 17.53 -26.90 16.55
C GLU A 377 18.48 -25.70 16.67
N SER A 378 18.30 -24.63 15.88
CA SER A 378 19.14 -23.43 15.98
C SER A 378 18.84 -22.55 17.18
N ASP A 379 17.60 -22.58 17.69
CA ASP A 379 17.18 -21.76 18.84
C ASP A 379 17.30 -22.53 20.17
N LEU A 380 17.52 -23.86 20.14
CA LEU A 380 17.68 -24.71 21.33
C LEU A 380 19.14 -24.93 21.75
N GLU A 381 20.12 -24.67 20.88
CA GLU A 381 21.54 -24.77 21.27
C GLU A 381 21.98 -23.67 22.25
N GLU A 382 21.21 -22.59 22.43
CA GLU A 382 21.57 -21.50 23.37
C GLU A 382 20.91 -21.59 24.75
N ASP A 383 19.87 -22.41 24.98
CA ASP A 383 19.06 -22.35 26.23
C ASP A 383 18.88 -23.68 27.00
N GLU A 384 19.50 -24.80 26.60
CA GLU A 384 19.45 -26.02 27.41
C GLU A 384 20.53 -26.05 28.52
N GLU A 385 20.27 -25.36 29.64
CA GLU A 385 20.75 -25.86 30.94
C GLU A 385 19.95 -27.12 31.30
N PRO A 386 20.60 -28.26 31.63
CA PRO A 386 19.90 -29.50 31.92
C PRO A 386 19.19 -29.41 33.27
N ILE A 387 17.90 -29.08 33.25
CA ILE A 387 17.02 -29.21 34.42
C ILE A 387 16.84 -30.70 34.73
N THR A 388 17.71 -31.21 35.59
CA THR A 388 17.62 -32.52 36.24
C THR A 388 16.45 -32.54 37.24
N ARG A 389 15.21 -32.50 36.75
CA ARG A 389 14.04 -32.81 37.58
C ARG A 389 13.82 -34.32 37.59
N LYS A 390 14.35 -34.97 38.63
CA LYS A 390 13.94 -36.31 39.08
C LYS A 390 12.41 -36.37 39.14
N LYS A 391 11.78 -37.17 38.26
CA LYS A 391 10.36 -37.51 38.39
C LYS A 391 10.17 -38.40 39.62
N PRO A 392 9.18 -38.13 40.49
CA PRO A 392 8.86 -39.05 41.58
C PRO A 392 8.24 -40.34 41.05
N MET A 393 8.67 -41.46 41.65
CA MET A 393 8.54 -42.85 41.17
C MET A 393 7.10 -43.41 41.09
N TRP A 394 6.08 -42.64 41.46
CA TRP A 394 4.70 -43.14 41.63
C TRP A 394 3.71 -42.72 40.54
N MET A 395 4.17 -42.03 39.48
CA MET A 395 3.34 -41.71 38.30
C MET A 395 3.52 -42.71 37.15
N ARG A 396 3.62 -44.01 37.47
CA ARG A 396 3.58 -45.10 36.47
C ARG A 396 2.20 -45.75 36.53
N ARG A 397 1.17 -45.06 36.00
CA ARG A 397 -0.13 -45.68 35.74
C ARG A 397 -0.14 -46.26 34.33
N LYS A 398 -0.46 -47.55 34.27
CA LYS A 398 -0.78 -48.36 33.09
C LYS A 398 -1.92 -47.70 32.31
N ASP A 399 -1.61 -47.18 31.14
CA ASP A 399 -2.55 -47.10 30.01
C ASP A 399 -1.83 -47.67 28.80
N ASP A 400 -1.74 -49.01 28.78
CA ASP A 400 -1.25 -49.79 27.66
C ASP A 400 -2.35 -49.87 26.59
N THR A 401 -2.52 -48.78 25.83
CA THR A 401 -3.03 -48.92 24.46
C THR A 401 -1.84 -49.23 23.56
N PRO A 402 -1.83 -50.34 22.80
CA PRO A 402 -0.72 -50.66 21.92
C PRO A 402 -0.55 -49.53 20.89
N MET A 403 0.61 -48.89 20.92
CA MET A 403 1.01 -47.93 19.91
C MET A 403 1.30 -48.67 18.60
N PRO A 404 1.05 -48.04 17.43
CA PRO A 404 1.54 -48.57 16.17
C PRO A 404 3.08 -48.54 16.17
N ASP A 405 3.70 -49.72 16.04
CA ASP A 405 5.14 -50.02 16.22
C ASP A 405 6.09 -49.41 15.16
N HIS A 406 5.73 -48.30 14.51
CA HIS A 406 6.46 -47.82 13.32
C HIS A 406 6.83 -46.32 13.30
N ILE A 407 6.88 -45.62 14.45
CA ILE A 407 7.34 -44.23 14.51
C ILE A 407 8.49 -44.11 15.52
N ALA A 408 9.64 -43.62 15.08
CA ALA A 408 10.80 -43.41 15.93
C ALA A 408 10.45 -42.42 17.08
N PRO A 409 10.93 -42.64 18.32
CA PRO A 409 10.57 -41.82 19.48
C PRO A 409 10.86 -40.32 19.30
N ASP A 410 11.87 -39.98 18.50
CA ASP A 410 12.27 -38.59 18.20
C ASP A 410 11.26 -37.88 17.29
N GLU A 411 10.71 -38.57 16.28
CA GLU A 411 9.68 -38.02 15.40
C GLU A 411 8.38 -37.74 16.16
N LEU A 412 8.03 -38.61 17.11
CA LEU A 412 6.87 -38.42 17.98
C LEU A 412 7.05 -37.22 18.92
N HIS A 413 8.27 -37.00 19.42
CA HIS A 413 8.58 -35.85 20.26
C HIS A 413 8.53 -34.53 19.48
N GLN A 414 9.11 -34.49 18.28
CA GLN A 414 9.04 -33.34 17.37
C GLN A 414 7.60 -33.02 16.96
N ALA A 415 6.80 -34.04 16.63
CA ALA A 415 5.39 -33.87 16.30
C ALA A 415 4.55 -33.33 17.48
N ARG A 416 4.86 -33.74 18.71
CA ARG A 416 4.20 -33.23 19.92
C ARG A 416 4.61 -31.78 20.21
N PHE A 417 5.88 -31.45 20.05
CA PHE A 417 6.38 -30.08 20.22
C PHE A 417 5.77 -29.13 19.19
N ALA A 418 5.81 -29.48 17.91
CA ALA A 418 5.20 -28.71 16.83
C ALA A 418 3.69 -28.47 17.08
N ASN A 419 2.95 -29.49 17.51
CA ASN A 419 1.53 -29.34 17.86
C ASN A 419 1.31 -28.41 19.06
N ARG A 420 2.20 -28.43 20.07
CA ARG A 420 2.11 -27.52 21.22
C ARG A 420 2.38 -26.07 20.81
N SER A 421 3.42 -25.84 20.03
CA SER A 421 3.78 -24.50 19.53
C SER A 421 2.68 -23.93 18.62
N LEU A 422 2.09 -24.76 17.75
CA LEU A 422 0.93 -24.38 16.93
C LEU A 422 -0.28 -23.97 17.76
N ARG A 423 -0.58 -24.70 18.86
CA ARG A 423 -1.70 -24.36 19.75
C ARG A 423 -1.46 -23.04 20.48
N LEU A 424 -0.23 -22.80 20.95
CA LEU A 424 0.13 -21.55 21.62
C LEU A 424 0.02 -20.36 20.67
N MET A 425 0.57 -20.48 19.45
CA MET A 425 0.48 -19.46 18.41
C MET A 425 -0.97 -19.14 18.04
N ARG A 426 -1.80 -20.17 17.81
CA ARG A 426 -3.24 -19.98 17.53
C ARG A 426 -3.98 -19.29 18.68
N GLY A 427 -3.68 -19.65 19.93
CA GLY A 427 -4.25 -18.99 21.10
C GLY A 427 -3.83 -17.52 21.25
N GLU A 428 -2.62 -17.17 20.84
CA GLU A 428 -2.18 -15.78 20.79
C GLU A 428 -2.93 -14.97 19.73
N PHE A 429 -3.05 -15.52 18.51
CA PHE A 429 -3.81 -14.86 17.44
C PHE A 429 -5.30 -14.71 17.76
N ASP A 430 -5.93 -15.71 18.38
CA ASP A 430 -7.33 -15.60 18.82
C ASP A 430 -7.50 -14.41 19.78
N ARG A 431 -6.57 -14.19 20.71
CA ARG A 431 -6.59 -13.01 21.60
C ARG A 431 -6.40 -11.70 20.83
N LYS A 432 -5.49 -11.65 19.85
CA LYS A 432 -5.26 -10.45 19.02
C LYS A 432 -6.49 -10.12 18.18
N LEU A 433 -7.13 -11.12 17.57
CA LEU A 433 -8.37 -10.98 16.80
C LEU A 433 -9.52 -10.44 17.67
N ILE A 434 -9.70 -10.97 18.89
CA ILE A 434 -10.74 -10.49 19.83
C ILE A 434 -10.48 -9.03 20.23
N ARG A 435 -9.24 -8.67 20.56
CA ARG A 435 -8.88 -7.28 20.90
C ARG A 435 -9.20 -6.33 19.75
N LEU A 436 -8.85 -6.73 18.54
CA LEU A 436 -9.14 -5.96 17.33
C LEU A 436 -10.65 -5.83 17.08
N PHE A 437 -11.43 -6.89 17.29
CA PHE A 437 -12.89 -6.82 17.18
C PHE A 437 -13.49 -5.81 18.16
N ILE A 438 -13.12 -5.91 19.44
CA ILE A 438 -13.62 -5.02 20.49
C ILE A 438 -13.25 -3.57 20.17
N PHE A 439 -11.99 -3.33 19.79
CA PHE A 439 -11.53 -1.99 19.45
C PHE A 439 -12.21 -1.42 18.20
N GLY A 440 -12.32 -2.21 17.13
CA GLY A 440 -13.02 -1.81 15.91
C GLY A 440 -14.51 -1.54 16.14
N PHE A 441 -15.17 -2.35 16.98
CA PHE A 441 -16.56 -2.12 17.40
C PHE A 441 -16.71 -0.80 18.16
N ILE A 442 -15.84 -0.54 19.15
CA ILE A 442 -15.87 0.70 19.93
C ILE A 442 -15.60 1.90 19.01
N SER A 443 -14.60 1.82 18.13
CA SER A 443 -14.26 2.88 17.17
C SER A 443 -15.43 3.20 16.24
N ALA A 444 -16.06 2.17 15.65
CA ALA A 444 -17.20 2.38 14.75
C ALA A 444 -18.42 2.95 15.50
N LEU A 445 -18.65 2.52 16.75
CA LEU A 445 -19.70 3.09 17.59
C LEU A 445 -19.43 4.56 17.93
N LEU A 446 -18.16 4.92 18.19
CA LEU A 446 -17.75 6.30 18.45
C LEU A 446 -17.93 7.18 17.21
N SER A 447 -17.53 6.73 16.03
CA SER A 447 -17.75 7.46 14.75
C SER A 447 -19.24 7.69 14.52
N PHE A 448 -20.07 6.63 14.66
CA PHE A 448 -21.52 6.77 14.53
C PHE A 448 -22.13 7.75 15.56
N LEU A 449 -21.69 7.68 16.83
CA LEU A 449 -22.15 8.60 17.87
C LEU A 449 -21.69 10.04 17.58
N PHE A 450 -20.48 10.24 17.08
CA PHE A 450 -19.98 11.54 16.68
C PHE A 450 -20.85 12.14 15.57
N ASP A 451 -21.18 11.35 14.54
CA ASP A 451 -22.05 11.76 13.44
C ASP A 451 -23.47 12.13 13.90
N TYR A 452 -23.96 11.44 14.91
CA TYR A 452 -25.21 11.78 15.56
C TYR A 452 -25.12 13.08 16.39
N ILE A 453 -24.08 13.25 17.19
CA ILE A 453 -23.95 14.40 18.10
C ILE A 453 -23.63 15.68 17.32
N LYS A 454 -22.77 15.63 16.28
CA LYS A 454 -22.42 16.80 15.46
C LYS A 454 -23.61 17.44 14.76
N THR A 455 -24.67 16.65 14.56
CA THR A 455 -25.90 17.08 13.87
C THR A 455 -27.01 17.52 14.84
N MET A 456 -26.81 17.39 16.16
CA MET A 456 -27.72 17.94 17.16
C MET A 456 -27.47 19.44 17.43
N PRO A 457 -28.49 20.31 17.32
CA PRO A 457 -28.35 21.72 17.64
C PRO A 457 -28.35 21.98 19.14
N GLY A 458 -27.22 22.49 19.64
CA GLY A 458 -27.06 22.98 21.01
C GLY A 458 -25.87 23.93 21.14
N LYS A 459 -26.14 25.23 21.36
CA LYS A 459 -25.17 26.35 21.33
C LYS A 459 -23.95 26.22 22.27
N GLY A 460 -23.92 25.24 23.18
CA GLY A 460 -22.80 25.01 24.12
C GLY A 460 -21.90 23.80 23.81
N ILE A 461 -22.34 22.85 22.96
CA ILE A 461 -21.60 21.59 22.71
C ILE A 461 -20.68 21.72 21.49
N TYR A 462 -20.91 22.70 20.61
CA TYR A 462 -20.16 22.91 19.37
C TYR A 462 -18.64 23.08 19.56
N HIS A 463 -18.18 23.77 20.62
CA HIS A 463 -16.74 23.90 20.89
C HIS A 463 -16.09 22.62 21.46
N LEU A 464 -16.87 21.74 22.11
CA LEU A 464 -16.37 20.43 22.52
C LEU A 464 -16.29 19.48 21.31
N LEU A 465 -17.21 19.64 20.35
CA LEU A 465 -17.33 18.84 19.14
C LEU A 465 -16.17 19.04 18.14
N GLU A 466 -15.61 20.25 18.06
CA GLU A 466 -14.43 20.58 17.23
C GLU A 466 -13.18 19.78 17.62
N PHE A 467 -13.12 19.19 18.82
CA PHE A 467 -12.03 18.29 19.22
C PHE A 467 -12.40 16.80 19.14
N THR A 468 -13.70 16.45 19.15
CA THR A 468 -14.13 15.04 19.13
C THR A 468 -13.86 14.30 17.83
N TRP A 469 -13.83 15.00 16.67
CA TRP A 469 -13.42 14.37 15.41
C TRP A 469 -11.94 13.94 15.44
N VAL A 470 -11.09 14.60 16.23
CA VAL A 470 -9.68 14.19 16.41
C VAL A 470 -9.62 12.86 17.16
N PHE A 471 -10.46 12.66 18.17
CA PHE A 471 -10.54 11.38 18.89
C PHE A 471 -11.06 10.26 18.00
N ASP A 472 -12.07 10.53 17.18
CA ASP A 472 -12.62 9.57 16.22
C ASP A 472 -11.58 9.19 15.15
N PHE A 473 -10.95 10.19 14.53
CA PHE A 473 -9.84 10.00 13.61
C PHE A 473 -8.70 9.19 14.25
N CYS A 474 -8.26 9.55 15.46
CA CYS A 474 -7.23 8.80 16.18
C CYS A 474 -7.65 7.36 16.45
N ALA A 475 -8.90 7.11 16.84
CA ALA A 475 -9.41 5.76 17.06
C ALA A 475 -9.40 4.95 15.75
N ALA A 476 -9.88 5.52 14.64
CA ALA A 476 -9.87 4.88 13.34
C ALA A 476 -8.44 4.60 12.83
N VAL A 477 -7.50 5.54 13.03
CA VAL A 477 -6.07 5.34 12.72
C VAL A 477 -5.48 4.21 13.55
N ILE A 478 -5.73 4.18 14.86
CA ILE A 478 -5.24 3.09 15.73
C ILE A 478 -5.80 1.75 15.28
N PHE A 479 -7.08 1.69 14.93
CA PHE A 479 -7.72 0.47 14.40
C PHE A 479 -7.04 0.00 13.11
N ALA A 480 -6.86 0.91 12.15
CA ALA A 480 -6.21 0.61 10.88
C ALA A 480 -4.78 0.10 11.09
N VAL A 481 -4.00 0.76 11.95
CA VAL A 481 -2.62 0.35 12.29
C VAL A 481 -2.61 -1.04 12.95
N MET A 482 -3.47 -1.27 13.95
CA MET A 482 -3.57 -2.57 14.62
C MET A 482 -3.94 -3.69 13.65
N PHE A 483 -4.88 -3.43 12.73
CA PHE A 483 -5.28 -4.39 11.71
C PHE A 483 -4.15 -4.68 10.72
N ILE A 484 -3.46 -3.66 10.23
CA ILE A 484 -2.32 -3.82 9.31
C ILE A 484 -1.19 -4.60 9.98
N VAL A 485 -0.85 -4.28 11.23
CA VAL A 485 0.16 -5.02 12.00
C VAL A 485 -0.23 -6.49 12.13
N LEU A 486 -1.49 -6.78 12.44
CA LEU A 486 -2.00 -8.16 12.51
C LEU A 486 -1.88 -8.88 11.17
N LEU A 487 -2.24 -8.24 10.05
CA LEU A 487 -2.07 -8.83 8.72
C LEU A 487 -0.60 -9.14 8.40
N VAL A 488 0.33 -8.25 8.78
CA VAL A 488 1.78 -8.46 8.60
C VAL A 488 2.28 -9.63 9.44
N GLU A 489 1.83 -9.75 10.69
CA GLU A 489 2.16 -10.88 11.57
C GLU A 489 1.65 -12.20 10.99
N ILE A 490 0.38 -12.26 10.57
CA ILE A 490 -0.22 -13.43 9.93
C ILE A 490 0.58 -13.79 8.67
N PHE A 491 0.91 -12.78 7.85
CA PHE A 491 1.70 -12.99 6.64
C PHE A 491 3.10 -13.55 6.93
N ARG A 492 3.75 -13.07 7.99
CA ARG A 492 5.05 -13.57 8.44
C ARG A 492 4.96 -15.05 8.79
N GLU A 493 3.92 -15.47 9.50
CA GLU A 493 3.71 -16.89 9.85
C GLU A 493 3.38 -17.77 8.63
N ILE A 494 2.59 -17.26 7.69
CA ILE A 494 2.37 -17.94 6.39
C ILE A 494 3.72 -18.11 5.67
N ARG A 495 4.54 -17.06 5.63
CA ARG A 495 5.86 -17.12 4.99
C ARG A 495 6.80 -18.09 5.69
N ASN A 496 6.77 -18.17 7.02
CA ASN A 496 7.57 -19.11 7.79
C ASN A 496 7.22 -20.57 7.44
N LYS A 497 5.93 -20.89 7.24
CA LYS A 497 5.50 -22.22 6.82
C LYS A 497 6.01 -22.61 5.42
N PHE A 498 6.04 -21.65 4.50
CA PHE A 498 6.34 -21.87 3.08
C PHE A 498 7.76 -21.50 2.65
N ARG A 499 8.60 -20.97 3.54
CA ARG A 499 10.04 -20.82 3.29
C ARG A 499 10.66 -22.21 3.15
N PHE A 500 11.26 -22.46 2.00
CA PHE A 500 12.22 -23.53 1.79
C PHE A 500 13.59 -22.87 1.95
N ASP A 501 14.52 -23.54 2.62
CA ASP A 501 15.86 -22.99 2.87
C ASP A 501 16.49 -22.53 1.53
N GLU A 502 16.92 -21.27 1.48
CA GLU A 502 17.58 -20.63 0.32
C GLU A 502 19.00 -21.19 0.14
#